data_AF-A0A0A1H127-F1
#
_entry.id   AF-A0A0A1H127-F1
#
_cell.length_a   1.000
_cell.length_b   1.000
_cell.length_c   1.000
_cell.angle_alpha   90.00
_cell.angle_beta   90.00
_cell.angle_gamma   90.00
#
_symmetry.space_group_name_H-M   'P 1'
#
loop_
_entity.id
_entity.type
_entity.pdbx_description
1 polymer ?
#
loop_
_entity_poly.entity_id
_entity_poly.type
_entity_poly.pdbx_seq_one_letter_code
_entity_poly.pdbx_strand_id
1 'polypeptide(L)'
;METYLAGEAVGEATWDVLSGHVNPSGKLAESFPIRLEDTPSYLTFNADPAVENYREGLFMGYRYYDKKKLAVQFPFGFGLSYTKFAYSDLKVMVKKDRVTGSLTIKNIGDRSGTETVQVYVSNHASKVEMPVKTLANFARVSLKPGESKQVEFELSQREFSWYNEAQTDWQLDNGAYDVLVGSDSQNIELTQSIELNWTANKTIKITPDSYIGELVGRDDVQTAFKQTGLDKAFGQISGGESTNDQMMLNMPLRAAVMVGATTDQIEKLIKLVNG
;
A
#
# COMPACT_ATOMS: atom_id res chain seq x y z
N MET A 1 12.67 -26.20 11.40
CA MET A 1 13.47 -25.41 10.44
C MET A 1 12.86 -25.68 9.08
N GLU A 2 12.51 -24.63 8.34
CA GLU A 2 12.03 -24.77 6.96
C GLU A 2 13.23 -24.63 6.02
N THR A 3 13.42 -25.59 5.11
CA THR A 3 14.59 -25.67 4.22
C THR A 3 14.25 -25.54 2.74
N TYR A 4 12.97 -25.61 2.37
CA TYR A 4 12.51 -25.72 0.99
C TYR A 4 13.29 -26.81 0.21
N LEU A 5 13.52 -26.61 -1.08
CA LEU A 5 14.34 -27.44 -1.95
C LEU A 5 15.77 -26.87 -2.01
N ALA A 6 16.59 -27.20 -1.02
CA ALA A 6 17.92 -26.59 -0.80
C ALA A 6 19.09 -27.22 -1.59
N GLY A 7 18.81 -28.07 -2.59
CA GLY A 7 19.84 -28.70 -3.43
C GLY A 7 20.67 -29.77 -2.70
N GLU A 8 21.79 -30.16 -3.30
CA GLU A 8 22.60 -31.31 -2.86
C GLU A 8 23.34 -31.09 -1.53
N ALA A 9 23.62 -29.85 -1.15
CA ALA A 9 24.33 -29.48 0.09
C ALA A 9 23.38 -29.21 1.29
N VAL A 10 22.11 -29.64 1.21
CA VAL A 10 21.10 -29.39 2.25
C VAL A 10 21.48 -30.01 3.60
N GLY A 11 22.16 -31.16 3.59
CA GLY A 11 22.55 -31.85 4.82
C GLY A 11 23.54 -31.03 5.64
N GLU A 12 24.61 -30.58 5.00
CA GLU A 12 25.65 -29.74 5.59
C GLU A 12 25.09 -28.39 6.02
N ALA A 13 24.33 -27.72 5.15
CA ALA A 13 23.73 -26.42 5.47
C ALA A 13 22.75 -26.51 6.65
N THR A 14 21.95 -27.58 6.72
CA THR A 14 21.03 -27.81 7.84
C THR A 14 21.80 -28.07 9.12
N TRP A 15 22.87 -28.88 9.07
CA TRP A 15 23.72 -29.13 10.23
C TRP A 15 24.37 -27.85 10.76
N ASP A 16 24.89 -26.99 9.87
CA ASP A 16 25.51 -25.72 10.25
C ASP A 16 24.52 -24.80 10.98
N VAL A 17 23.26 -24.78 10.53
CA VAL A 17 22.20 -24.02 11.22
C VAL A 17 21.83 -24.67 12.55
N LEU A 18 21.55 -25.98 12.59
CA LEU A 18 21.12 -26.66 13.82
C LEU A 18 22.20 -26.65 14.91
N SER A 19 23.47 -26.77 14.52
CA SER A 19 24.61 -26.71 15.45
C SER A 19 24.93 -25.28 15.92
N GLY A 20 24.33 -24.26 15.30
CA GLY A 20 24.61 -22.85 15.59
C GLY A 20 25.92 -22.33 15.01
N HIS A 21 26.56 -23.10 14.12
CA HIS A 21 27.70 -22.63 13.32
C HIS A 21 27.28 -21.45 12.43
N VAL A 22 26.07 -21.52 11.87
CA VAL A 22 25.42 -20.45 11.11
C VAL A 22 24.15 -20.00 11.83
N ASN A 23 23.98 -18.68 11.98
CA ASN A 23 22.73 -18.09 12.47
C ASN A 23 21.72 -17.98 11.31
N PRO A 24 20.51 -18.56 11.40
CA PRO A 24 19.51 -18.47 10.35
C PRO A 24 19.07 -17.02 10.14
N SER A 25 18.87 -16.66 8.87
CA SER A 25 18.46 -15.31 8.46
C SER A 25 17.52 -15.30 7.25
N GLY A 26 16.92 -16.45 6.94
CA GLY A 26 15.88 -16.55 5.93
C GLY A 26 14.58 -15.94 6.42
N LYS A 27 13.83 -15.31 5.51
CA LYS A 27 12.48 -14.79 5.74
C LYS A 27 11.54 -15.43 4.71
N LEU A 28 10.31 -15.79 5.12
CA LEU A 28 9.35 -16.44 4.24
C LEU A 28 8.96 -15.52 3.07
N ALA A 29 9.01 -16.06 1.85
CA ALA A 29 8.52 -15.37 0.65
C ALA A 29 7.01 -15.54 0.43
N GLU A 30 6.35 -16.33 1.27
CA GLU A 30 4.92 -16.64 1.22
C GLU A 30 4.32 -16.68 2.63
N SER A 31 2.99 -16.59 2.73
CA SER A 31 2.30 -16.77 4.01
C SER A 31 1.90 -18.23 4.17
N PHE A 32 2.17 -18.82 5.33
CA PHE A 32 1.75 -20.19 5.63
C PHE A 32 0.38 -20.11 6.33
N PRO A 33 -0.73 -20.46 5.65
CA PRO A 33 -2.05 -20.40 6.26
C PRO A 33 -2.19 -21.47 7.35
N ILE A 34 -3.15 -21.29 8.26
CA ILE A 34 -3.49 -22.34 9.24
C ILE A 34 -4.17 -23.52 8.55
N ARG A 35 -5.02 -23.24 7.56
CA ARG A 35 -5.71 -24.25 6.75
C ARG A 35 -5.71 -23.86 5.29
N LEU A 36 -5.75 -24.85 4.40
CA LEU A 36 -5.79 -24.60 2.95
C LEU A 36 -7.04 -23.79 2.56
N GLU A 37 -8.15 -24.02 3.23
CA GLU A 37 -9.44 -23.34 3.07
C GLU A 37 -9.37 -21.82 3.34
N ASP A 38 -8.38 -21.38 4.11
CA ASP A 38 -8.20 -19.97 4.43
C ASP A 38 -7.46 -19.21 3.31
N THR A 39 -6.94 -19.93 2.29
CA THR A 39 -6.29 -19.29 1.15
C THR A 39 -7.30 -18.55 0.27
N PRO A 40 -6.94 -17.36 -0.26
CA PRO A 40 -7.87 -16.52 -1.02
C PRO A 40 -8.42 -17.19 -2.29
N SER A 41 -7.65 -18.10 -2.89
CA SER A 41 -8.01 -18.80 -4.12
C SER A 41 -8.63 -20.18 -3.87
N TYR A 42 -8.87 -20.60 -2.61
CA TYR A 42 -9.36 -21.95 -2.31
C TYR A 42 -10.62 -22.36 -3.11
N LEU A 43 -11.54 -21.41 -3.30
CA LEU A 43 -12.82 -21.66 -3.98
C LEU A 43 -12.73 -21.62 -5.51
N THR A 44 -11.66 -21.05 -6.07
CA THR A 44 -11.53 -20.80 -7.51
C THR A 44 -10.45 -21.64 -8.15
N PHE A 45 -9.35 -21.90 -7.44
CA PHE A 45 -8.20 -22.63 -7.93
C PHE A 45 -8.59 -24.04 -8.39
N ASN A 46 -8.34 -24.32 -9.67
CA ASN A 46 -8.65 -25.60 -10.31
C ASN A 46 -10.14 -26.01 -10.20
N ALA A 47 -11.05 -25.03 -10.09
CA ALA A 47 -12.49 -25.28 -10.07
C ALA A 47 -13.06 -25.57 -11.47
N ASP A 48 -12.48 -24.96 -12.52
CA ASP A 48 -12.83 -25.18 -13.92
C ASP A 48 -11.55 -25.40 -14.76
N PRO A 49 -11.39 -26.54 -15.44
CA PRO A 49 -10.18 -26.84 -16.21
C PRO A 49 -9.99 -25.95 -17.46
N ALA A 50 -11.03 -25.23 -17.89
CA ALA A 50 -10.97 -24.33 -19.04
C ALA A 50 -10.73 -22.86 -18.65
N VAL A 51 -11.10 -22.46 -17.42
CA VAL A 51 -11.07 -21.06 -16.97
C VAL A 51 -10.64 -20.95 -15.51
N GLU A 52 -9.52 -20.28 -15.26
CA GLU A 52 -9.08 -19.94 -13.91
C GLU A 52 -9.54 -18.52 -13.55
N ASN A 53 -10.27 -18.37 -12.44
CA ASN A 53 -10.92 -17.12 -12.07
C ASN A 53 -10.27 -16.50 -10.83
N TYR A 54 -9.49 -15.43 -11.02
CA TYR A 54 -8.76 -14.72 -9.96
C TYR A 54 -9.69 -13.75 -9.19
N ARG A 55 -10.72 -14.28 -8.53
CA ARG A 55 -11.73 -13.48 -7.80
C ARG A 55 -11.15 -12.73 -6.61
N GLU A 56 -10.03 -13.17 -6.09
CA GLU A 56 -9.31 -12.52 -5.00
C GLU A 56 -8.61 -11.23 -5.42
N GLY A 57 -8.40 -11.01 -6.72
CA GLY A 57 -7.79 -9.79 -7.26
C GLY A 57 -6.47 -9.43 -6.58
N LEU A 58 -6.37 -8.20 -6.07
CA LEU A 58 -5.17 -7.71 -5.36
C LEU A 58 -4.93 -8.38 -4.01
N PHE A 59 -5.93 -9.05 -3.45
CA PHE A 59 -5.88 -9.67 -2.13
C PHE A 59 -5.32 -11.09 -2.24
N MET A 60 -4.03 -11.18 -2.53
CA MET A 60 -3.26 -12.43 -2.55
C MET A 60 -2.22 -12.47 -1.42
N GLY A 61 -2.08 -13.64 -0.78
CA GLY A 61 -1.14 -13.83 0.34
C GLY A 61 -1.43 -12.89 1.51
N TYR A 62 -0.38 -12.31 2.12
CA TYR A 62 -0.54 -11.41 3.29
C TYR A 62 -1.50 -10.23 3.04
N ARG A 63 -1.65 -9.76 1.79
CA ARG A 63 -2.62 -8.70 1.45
C ARG A 63 -4.05 -9.12 1.79
N TYR A 64 -4.39 -10.38 1.58
CA TYR A 64 -5.68 -10.97 1.96
C TYR A 64 -5.81 -11.13 3.47
N TYR A 65 -4.84 -11.81 4.10
CA TYR A 65 -4.91 -12.15 5.51
C TYR A 65 -4.96 -10.90 6.40
N ASP A 66 -4.16 -9.88 6.08
CA ASP A 66 -4.19 -8.60 6.79
C ASP A 66 -5.55 -7.90 6.63
N LYS A 67 -6.09 -7.86 5.40
CA LYS A 67 -7.37 -7.18 5.11
C LYS A 67 -8.54 -7.87 5.80
N LYS A 68 -8.55 -9.20 5.82
CA LYS A 68 -9.57 -10.02 6.49
C LYS A 68 -9.33 -10.16 7.99
N LYS A 69 -8.17 -9.70 8.50
CA LYS A 69 -7.72 -9.93 9.88
C LYS A 69 -7.73 -11.41 10.25
N LEU A 70 -7.29 -12.25 9.32
CA LEU A 70 -7.20 -13.70 9.50
C LEU A 70 -5.82 -14.09 10.04
N ALA A 71 -5.82 -14.97 11.04
CA ALA A 71 -4.58 -15.54 11.55
C ALA A 71 -3.94 -16.48 10.54
N VAL A 72 -2.60 -16.52 10.54
CA VAL A 72 -1.78 -17.41 9.72
C VAL A 72 -0.82 -18.16 10.63
N GLN A 73 -0.39 -19.34 10.21
CA GLN A 73 0.58 -20.14 10.95
C GLN A 73 1.95 -19.45 10.99
N PHE A 74 2.37 -18.89 9.86
CA PHE A 74 3.53 -18.00 9.76
C PHE A 74 3.27 -16.89 8.74
N PRO A 75 3.47 -15.61 9.11
CA PRO A 75 3.20 -14.49 8.21
C PRO A 75 4.26 -14.34 7.11
N PHE A 76 3.90 -13.60 6.06
CA PHE A 76 4.86 -13.23 5.02
C PHE A 76 6.03 -12.45 5.63
N GLY A 77 7.24 -12.74 5.18
CA GLY A 77 8.45 -12.12 5.68
C GLY A 77 8.89 -12.64 7.05
N PHE A 78 8.23 -13.63 7.64
CA PHE A 78 8.60 -14.18 8.95
C PHE A 78 9.90 -14.98 8.88
N GLY A 79 10.71 -14.89 9.93
CA GLY A 79 11.90 -15.72 10.10
C GLY A 79 12.65 -15.36 11.36
N LEU A 80 12.94 -16.38 12.16
CA LEU A 80 13.66 -16.26 13.43
C LEU A 80 15.17 -16.22 13.21
N SER A 81 15.88 -15.73 14.24
CA SER A 81 17.34 -15.71 14.34
C SER A 81 17.76 -16.22 15.71
N TYR A 82 19.01 -16.68 15.85
CA TYR A 82 19.63 -16.97 17.14
C TYR A 82 20.08 -15.70 17.89
N THR A 83 19.85 -14.52 17.33
CA THR A 83 19.99 -13.25 18.02
C THR A 83 18.71 -12.42 17.90
N LYS A 84 18.67 -11.27 18.57
CA LYS A 84 17.54 -10.33 18.53
C LYS A 84 18.01 -8.98 18.03
N PHE A 85 17.12 -8.28 17.33
CA PHE A 85 17.40 -6.96 16.77
C PHE A 85 16.41 -5.94 17.33
N ALA A 86 16.87 -4.71 17.56
CA ALA A 86 16.05 -3.57 17.91
C ALA A 86 16.06 -2.56 16.76
N TYR A 87 14.89 -1.97 16.52
CA TYR A 87 14.64 -0.97 15.50
C TYR A 87 14.41 0.38 16.18
N SER A 88 15.10 1.43 15.74
CA SER A 88 14.90 2.77 16.29
C SER A 88 15.12 3.87 15.25
N ASP A 89 14.75 5.10 15.62
CA ASP A 89 15.13 6.33 14.91
C ASP A 89 14.71 6.37 13.43
N LEU A 90 13.52 5.84 13.12
CA LEU A 90 12.95 5.97 11.77
C LEU A 90 12.75 7.45 11.43
N LYS A 91 13.30 7.85 10.29
CA LYS A 91 13.13 9.17 9.70
C LYS A 91 12.79 9.01 8.24
N VAL A 92 11.64 9.54 7.85
CA VAL A 92 11.13 9.54 6.48
C VAL A 92 11.03 10.98 5.98
N MET A 93 11.48 11.20 4.75
CA MET A 93 11.44 12.49 4.07
C MET A 93 10.80 12.33 2.70
N VAL A 94 9.76 13.11 2.44
CA VAL A 94 9.16 13.26 1.10
C VAL A 94 10.03 14.22 0.29
N LYS A 95 10.54 13.75 -0.85
CA LYS A 95 11.25 14.58 -1.85
C LYS A 95 10.28 14.93 -2.98
N LYS A 96 10.77 15.49 -4.10
CA LYS A 96 9.90 15.92 -5.21
C LYS A 96 9.30 14.73 -6.00
N ASP A 97 10.01 13.62 -6.09
CA ASP A 97 9.71 12.49 -6.97
C ASP A 97 9.84 11.12 -6.29
N ARG A 98 10.16 11.12 -5.00
CA ARG A 98 10.47 9.92 -4.21
C ARG A 98 10.33 10.19 -2.72
N VAL A 99 10.27 9.11 -1.95
CA VAL A 99 10.39 9.14 -0.50
C VAL A 99 11.71 8.48 -0.11
N THR A 100 12.50 9.16 0.72
CA THR A 100 13.74 8.61 1.27
C THR A 100 13.56 8.40 2.77
N GLY A 101 14.10 7.32 3.31
CA GLY A 101 14.09 7.10 4.74
C GLY A 101 15.36 6.46 5.27
N SER A 102 15.55 6.58 6.58
CA SER A 102 16.58 5.85 7.29
C SER A 102 16.11 5.43 8.67
N LEU A 103 16.72 4.37 9.20
CA LEU A 103 16.50 3.88 10.55
C LEU A 103 17.77 3.24 11.10
N THR A 104 17.81 3.00 12.40
CA THR A 104 18.91 2.28 13.05
C THR A 104 18.47 0.87 13.43
N ILE A 105 19.30 -0.11 13.09
CA ILE A 105 19.16 -1.50 13.53
C ILE A 105 20.32 -1.81 14.46
N LYS A 106 20.00 -2.33 15.65
CA LYS A 106 20.97 -2.80 16.63
C LYS A 106 20.79 -4.28 16.90
N ASN A 107 21.89 -5.03 16.89
CA ASN A 107 21.89 -6.39 17.42
C ASN A 107 21.99 -6.32 18.95
N ILE A 108 20.92 -6.72 19.63
CA ILE A 108 20.78 -6.67 21.10
C ILE A 108 20.95 -8.04 21.76
N GLY A 109 21.26 -9.08 20.99
CA GLY A 109 21.61 -10.39 21.53
C GLY A 109 23.11 -10.61 21.67
N ASP A 110 23.49 -11.86 21.90
CA ASP A 110 24.84 -12.33 22.21
C ASP A 110 25.53 -13.02 21.01
N ARG A 111 24.83 -13.15 19.88
CA ARG A 111 25.35 -13.79 18.65
C ARG A 111 25.34 -12.83 17.47
N SER A 112 26.33 -12.95 16.60
CA SER A 112 26.28 -12.30 15.29
C SER A 112 25.09 -12.82 14.50
N GLY A 113 24.45 -11.95 13.73
CA GLY A 113 23.31 -12.33 12.90
C GLY A 113 23.05 -11.34 11.77
N THR A 114 22.14 -11.72 10.88
CA THR A 114 21.70 -10.86 9.77
C THR A 114 20.21 -10.63 9.90
N GLU A 115 19.80 -9.38 10.00
CA GLU A 115 18.39 -8.98 9.95
C GLU A 115 17.99 -8.59 8.54
N THR A 116 16.74 -8.85 8.16
CA THR A 116 16.11 -8.32 6.95
C THR A 116 15.05 -7.31 7.36
N VAL A 117 15.39 -6.03 7.26
CA VAL A 117 14.47 -4.91 7.47
C VAL A 117 13.49 -4.87 6.32
N GLN A 118 12.19 -4.88 6.62
CA GLN A 118 11.13 -4.80 5.61
C GLN A 118 10.41 -3.47 5.73
N VAL A 119 10.25 -2.78 4.62
CA VAL A 119 9.57 -1.48 4.53
C VAL A 119 8.28 -1.65 3.74
N TYR A 120 7.17 -1.24 4.33
CA TYR A 120 5.83 -1.32 3.76
C TYR A 120 5.24 0.08 3.61
N VAL A 121 4.33 0.24 2.66
CA VAL A 121 3.51 1.45 2.48
C VAL A 121 2.05 1.10 2.74
N SER A 122 1.36 1.91 3.55
CA SER A 122 -0.09 1.91 3.67
C SER A 122 -0.66 3.16 3.01
N ASN A 123 -1.64 2.97 2.13
CA ASN A 123 -2.28 4.03 1.37
C ASN A 123 -3.63 4.39 2.00
N HIS A 124 -3.73 5.64 2.50
CA HIS A 124 -4.98 6.20 3.04
C HIS A 124 -5.57 7.30 2.16
N ALA A 125 -4.90 7.65 1.05
CA ALA A 125 -5.30 8.70 0.13
C ALA A 125 -6.30 8.20 -0.93
N SER A 126 -6.06 7.01 -1.48
CA SER A 126 -6.81 6.48 -2.61
C SER A 126 -8.16 5.91 -2.19
N LYS A 127 -9.23 6.28 -2.89
CA LYS A 127 -10.59 5.74 -2.69
C LYS A 127 -10.88 4.54 -3.60
N VAL A 128 -9.99 3.56 -3.57
CA VAL A 128 -10.14 2.28 -4.29
C VAL A 128 -9.81 1.12 -3.37
N GLU A 129 -10.17 -0.10 -3.79
CA GLU A 129 -9.85 -1.30 -3.02
C GLU A 129 -8.33 -1.52 -2.96
N MET A 130 -7.77 -1.38 -1.76
CA MET A 130 -6.34 -1.56 -1.52
C MET A 130 -6.06 -2.54 -0.37
N PRO A 131 -4.94 -3.28 -0.44
CA PRO A 131 -4.39 -3.98 0.72
C PRO A 131 -4.16 -3.03 1.89
N VAL A 132 -4.13 -3.56 3.12
CA VAL A 132 -3.82 -2.75 4.31
C VAL A 132 -2.45 -2.08 4.18
N LYS A 133 -1.48 -2.80 3.62
CA LYS A 133 -0.14 -2.33 3.31
C LYS A 133 0.49 -3.19 2.23
N THR A 134 1.51 -2.69 1.56
CA THR A 134 2.29 -3.40 0.54
C THR A 134 3.79 -3.29 0.80
N LEU A 135 4.53 -4.40 0.68
CA LEU A 135 5.99 -4.38 0.75
C LEU A 135 6.52 -3.48 -0.37
N ALA A 136 7.32 -2.50 0.01
CA ALA A 136 7.84 -1.45 -0.87
C ALA A 136 9.37 -1.53 -1.00
N ASN A 137 10.07 -1.96 0.05
CA ASN A 137 11.52 -2.17 0.02
C ASN A 137 11.96 -3.16 1.11
N PHE A 138 13.16 -3.72 1.01
CA PHE A 138 13.80 -4.47 2.08
C PHE A 138 15.32 -4.35 2.02
N ALA A 139 15.97 -4.42 3.17
CA ALA A 139 17.43 -4.36 3.28
C ALA A 139 17.95 -5.42 4.24
N ARG A 140 19.04 -6.10 3.87
CA ARG A 140 19.74 -7.07 4.71
C ARG A 140 20.93 -6.41 5.40
N VAL A 141 21.05 -6.58 6.71
CA VAL A 141 22.13 -6.00 7.51
C VAL A 141 22.71 -7.02 8.48
N SER A 142 24.01 -7.29 8.37
CA SER A 142 24.75 -8.16 9.28
C SER A 142 25.40 -7.36 10.40
N LEU A 143 25.21 -7.82 11.64
CA LEU A 143 25.63 -7.13 12.86
C LEU A 143 26.24 -8.10 13.86
N LYS A 144 27.38 -7.72 14.44
CA LYS A 144 27.95 -8.35 15.63
C LYS A 144 27.11 -8.02 16.88
N PRO A 145 27.23 -8.78 17.99
CA PRO A 145 26.58 -8.45 19.25
C PRO A 145 26.86 -7.00 19.68
N GLY A 146 25.81 -6.25 20.00
CA GLY A 146 25.90 -4.84 20.40
C GLY A 146 26.12 -3.83 19.26
N GLU A 147 26.45 -4.27 18.05
CA GLU A 147 26.67 -3.40 16.90
C GLU A 147 25.36 -2.74 16.45
N SER A 148 25.44 -1.47 16.03
CA SER A 148 24.34 -0.72 15.42
C SER A 148 24.75 -0.22 14.05
N LYS A 149 23.85 -0.30 13.07
CA LYS A 149 24.03 0.28 11.73
C LYS A 149 22.81 1.08 11.32
N GLN A 150 23.06 2.16 10.60
CA GLN A 150 22.02 2.88 9.88
C GLN A 150 21.69 2.13 8.59
N VAL A 151 20.40 1.94 8.33
CA VAL A 151 19.85 1.39 7.09
C VAL A 151 19.11 2.52 6.40
N GLU A 152 19.43 2.75 5.14
CA GLU A 152 18.78 3.75 4.28
C GLU A 152 17.94 3.04 3.22
N PHE A 153 16.83 3.67 2.83
CA PHE A 153 15.96 3.18 1.77
C PHE A 153 15.38 4.32 0.95
N GLU A 154 15.05 4.01 -0.29
CA GLU A 154 14.37 4.91 -1.23
C GLU A 154 13.13 4.20 -1.79
N LEU A 155 12.03 4.92 -1.87
CA LEU A 155 10.76 4.49 -2.45
C LEU A 155 10.42 5.47 -3.58
N SER A 156 10.29 4.97 -4.80
CA SER A 156 9.89 5.76 -5.96
C SER A 156 8.39 6.06 -5.90
N GLN A 157 7.87 6.83 -6.86
CA GLN A 157 6.43 7.04 -6.97
C GLN A 157 5.64 5.73 -7.16
N ARG A 158 6.28 4.71 -7.73
CA ARG A 158 5.62 3.43 -8.02
C ARG A 158 5.15 2.73 -6.76
N GLU A 159 5.90 2.81 -5.66
CA GLU A 159 5.54 2.18 -4.38
C GLU A 159 4.29 2.80 -3.74
N PHE A 160 3.87 3.99 -4.20
CA PHE A 160 2.65 4.68 -3.76
C PHE A 160 1.55 4.65 -4.83
N SER A 161 1.81 4.04 -5.99
CA SER A 161 0.88 4.01 -7.11
C SER A 161 0.04 2.73 -7.13
N TRP A 162 -1.16 2.85 -7.69
CA TRP A 162 -2.03 1.73 -8.04
C TRP A 162 -2.34 1.75 -9.55
N TYR A 163 -2.72 0.61 -10.12
CA TYR A 163 -3.06 0.55 -11.54
C TYR A 163 -4.50 0.99 -11.76
N ASN A 164 -4.70 2.11 -12.46
CA ASN A 164 -6.03 2.59 -12.82
C ASN A 164 -6.43 2.08 -14.20
N GLU A 165 -7.30 1.08 -14.23
CA GLU A 165 -7.82 0.51 -15.48
C GLU A 165 -8.54 1.53 -16.36
N ALA A 166 -9.27 2.50 -15.77
CA ALA A 166 -9.97 3.54 -16.52
C ALA A 166 -9.00 4.51 -17.24
N GLN A 167 -7.76 4.60 -16.75
CA GLN A 167 -6.68 5.38 -17.38
C GLN A 167 -5.68 4.51 -18.14
N THR A 168 -5.78 3.19 -18.04
CA THR A 168 -4.83 2.20 -18.56
C THR A 168 -3.38 2.48 -18.13
N ASP A 169 -3.19 3.05 -16.94
CA ASP A 169 -1.91 3.59 -16.47
C ASP A 169 -1.81 3.54 -14.94
N TRP A 170 -0.60 3.76 -14.42
CA TRP A 170 -0.38 3.89 -12.99
C TRP A 170 -0.82 5.25 -12.50
N GLN A 171 -1.61 5.25 -11.44
CA GLN A 171 -2.08 6.44 -10.76
C GLN A 171 -1.52 6.51 -9.36
N LEU A 172 -1.12 7.71 -8.97
CA LEU A 172 -0.77 8.07 -7.61
C LEU A 172 -1.73 9.16 -7.15
N ASP A 173 -2.27 8.98 -5.94
CA ASP A 173 -3.11 9.99 -5.31
C ASP A 173 -2.30 10.68 -4.21
N ASN A 174 -2.21 12.01 -4.27
CA ASN A 174 -1.67 12.79 -3.17
C ASN A 174 -2.58 12.67 -1.94
N GLY A 175 -1.99 12.73 -0.76
CA GLY A 175 -2.70 12.55 0.50
C GLY A 175 -1.86 11.84 1.55
N ALA A 176 -2.55 11.27 2.53
CA ALA A 176 -1.94 10.58 3.66
C ALA A 176 -1.49 9.15 3.33
N TYR A 177 -0.28 8.81 3.76
CA TYR A 177 0.31 7.47 3.69
C TYR A 177 1.06 7.17 4.98
N ASP A 178 1.21 5.88 5.30
CA ASP A 178 2.15 5.44 6.34
C ASP A 178 3.31 4.67 5.71
N VAL A 179 4.52 4.96 6.17
CA VAL A 179 5.70 4.12 5.96
C VAL A 179 5.89 3.28 7.21
N LEU A 180 5.76 1.97 7.07
CA LEU A 180 5.85 1.01 8.16
C LEU A 180 7.14 0.20 8.00
N VAL A 181 7.84 -0.04 9.11
CA VAL A 181 9.07 -0.84 9.13
C VAL A 181 8.93 -1.97 10.14
N GLY A 182 9.25 -3.19 9.73
CA GLY A 182 9.09 -4.37 10.55
C GLY A 182 10.09 -5.48 10.24
N SER A 183 10.06 -6.52 11.08
CA SER A 183 10.84 -7.76 10.88
C SER A 183 10.11 -8.77 9.99
N ASP A 184 8.80 -8.61 9.85
CA ASP A 184 7.87 -9.36 9.00
C ASP A 184 6.57 -8.55 8.78
N SER A 185 5.62 -9.09 8.02
CA SER A 185 4.37 -8.39 7.68
C SER A 185 3.41 -8.17 8.85
N GLN A 186 3.54 -8.90 9.97
CA GLN A 186 2.67 -8.73 11.14
C GLN A 186 3.39 -8.08 12.32
N ASN A 187 4.72 -8.17 12.39
CA ASN A 187 5.53 -7.50 13.39
C ASN A 187 6.10 -6.17 12.85
N ILE A 188 5.27 -5.12 12.93
CA ILE A 188 5.67 -3.74 12.59
C ILE A 188 6.23 -3.07 13.84
N GLU A 189 7.49 -2.65 13.75
CA GLU A 189 8.27 -2.10 14.85
C GLU A 189 8.20 -0.57 14.88
N LEU A 190 8.23 0.06 13.70
CA LEU A 190 8.22 1.52 13.54
C LEU A 190 7.20 1.93 12.48
N THR A 191 6.55 3.07 12.67
CA THR A 191 5.61 3.65 11.71
C THR A 191 5.83 5.16 11.66
N GLN A 192 5.83 5.72 10.47
CA GLN A 192 5.84 7.17 10.27
C GLN A 192 4.82 7.55 9.20
N SER A 193 3.85 8.38 9.58
CA SER A 193 2.89 8.99 8.66
C SER A 193 3.55 10.10 7.86
N ILE A 194 3.21 10.16 6.57
CA ILE A 194 3.68 11.16 5.61
C ILE A 194 2.51 11.68 4.78
N GLU A 195 2.64 12.91 4.30
CA GLU A 195 1.71 13.51 3.34
C GLU A 195 2.42 13.67 2.00
N LEU A 196 1.85 13.09 0.94
CA LEU A 196 2.36 13.26 -0.42
C LEU A 196 1.66 14.44 -1.09
N ASN A 197 2.45 15.34 -1.67
CA ASN A 197 1.99 16.52 -2.40
C ASN A 197 2.80 16.73 -3.69
N TRP A 198 3.02 15.65 -4.44
CA TRP A 198 3.75 15.70 -5.71
C TRP A 198 2.92 16.38 -6.79
N THR A 199 3.59 17.05 -7.72
CA THR A 199 2.90 17.58 -8.89
C THR A 199 2.37 16.40 -9.70
N ALA A 200 1.06 16.16 -9.65
CA ALA A 200 0.44 15.05 -10.36
C ALA A 200 0.75 15.17 -11.85
N ASN A 201 1.38 14.13 -12.42
CA ASN A 201 1.74 14.13 -13.85
C ASN A 201 0.53 13.95 -14.78
N LYS A 202 -0.68 13.75 -14.24
CA LYS A 202 -1.90 13.58 -15.04
C LYS A 202 -3.14 14.00 -14.27
N THR A 203 -3.92 14.88 -14.89
CA THR A 203 -5.26 15.26 -14.45
C THR A 203 -6.17 14.03 -14.44
N ILE A 204 -6.72 13.66 -13.28
CA ILE A 204 -7.65 12.52 -13.17
C ILE A 204 -8.89 12.84 -14.01
N LYS A 205 -9.21 12.01 -15.00
CA LYS A 205 -10.42 12.18 -15.81
C LYS A 205 -11.66 12.10 -14.92
N ILE A 206 -12.61 13.00 -15.15
CA ILE A 206 -13.89 13.02 -14.45
C ILE A 206 -14.92 12.25 -15.26
N THR A 207 -15.81 11.52 -14.59
CA THR A 207 -16.88 10.76 -15.21
C THR A 207 -18.22 11.18 -14.59
N PRO A 208 -19.36 10.74 -15.14
CA PRO A 208 -20.65 10.94 -14.47
C PRO A 208 -20.71 10.32 -13.06
N ASP A 209 -19.79 9.41 -12.73
CA ASP A 209 -19.74 8.74 -11.43
C ASP A 209 -18.78 9.41 -10.43
N SER A 210 -17.99 10.40 -10.85
CA SER A 210 -17.13 11.18 -9.97
C SER A 210 -17.95 11.92 -8.91
N TYR A 211 -17.52 11.88 -7.65
CA TYR A 211 -18.21 12.56 -6.57
C TYR A 211 -17.99 14.07 -6.64
N ILE A 212 -19.03 14.85 -6.35
CA ILE A 212 -18.95 16.32 -6.38
C ILE A 212 -17.84 16.83 -5.45
N GLY A 213 -17.67 16.23 -4.26
CA GLY A 213 -16.63 16.64 -3.32
C GLY A 213 -15.20 16.45 -3.83
N GLU A 214 -14.96 15.53 -4.75
CA GLU A 214 -13.65 15.33 -5.38
C GLU A 214 -13.34 16.40 -6.43
N LEU A 215 -14.39 16.99 -7.01
CA LEU A 215 -14.28 18.02 -8.04
C LEU A 215 -14.17 19.42 -7.42
N VAL A 216 -14.89 19.67 -6.33
CA VAL A 216 -14.92 20.98 -5.64
C VAL A 216 -13.55 21.35 -5.08
N GLY A 217 -12.71 20.39 -4.69
CA GLY A 217 -11.35 20.62 -4.20
C GLY A 217 -10.27 20.73 -5.29
N ARG A 218 -10.64 20.59 -6.57
CA ARG A 218 -9.68 20.51 -7.68
C ARG A 218 -9.51 21.84 -8.41
N ASP A 219 -8.32 22.44 -8.27
CA ASP A 219 -7.98 23.71 -8.92
C ASP A 219 -8.11 23.66 -10.45
N ASP A 220 -7.78 22.51 -11.06
CA ASP A 220 -7.88 22.28 -12.49
C ASP A 220 -9.34 22.24 -13.00
N VAL A 221 -10.30 21.93 -12.13
CA VAL A 221 -11.74 21.85 -12.45
C VAL A 221 -12.46 23.18 -12.23
N GLN A 222 -11.93 24.08 -11.39
CA GLN A 222 -12.58 25.36 -11.03
C GLN A 222 -12.93 26.22 -12.25
N THR A 223 -12.06 26.26 -13.25
CA THR A 223 -12.30 27.00 -14.50
C THR A 223 -13.47 26.40 -15.28
N ALA A 224 -13.56 25.08 -15.34
CA ALA A 224 -14.63 24.36 -16.02
C ALA A 224 -15.98 24.51 -15.29
N PHE A 225 -15.98 24.58 -13.96
CA PHE A 225 -17.20 24.89 -13.19
C PHE A 225 -17.80 26.26 -13.52
N LYS A 226 -16.97 27.29 -13.63
CA LYS A 226 -17.42 28.64 -14.02
C LYS A 226 -17.98 28.66 -15.44
N GLN A 227 -17.36 27.93 -16.37
CA GLN A 227 -17.80 27.88 -17.78
C GLN A 227 -19.08 27.09 -18.03
N THR A 228 -19.44 26.20 -17.10
CA THR A 228 -20.66 25.40 -17.14
C THR A 228 -21.79 26.02 -16.29
N GLY A 229 -21.46 26.98 -15.41
CA GLY A 229 -22.40 27.57 -14.46
C GLY A 229 -22.71 26.66 -13.27
N LEU A 230 -21.98 25.55 -13.11
CA LEU A 230 -22.10 24.60 -12.01
C LEU A 230 -21.46 25.13 -10.72
N ASP A 231 -20.63 26.17 -10.81
CA ASP A 231 -20.14 26.93 -9.65
C ASP A 231 -21.28 27.51 -8.81
N LYS A 232 -22.44 27.83 -9.42
CA LYS A 232 -23.62 28.28 -8.67
C LYS A 232 -24.36 27.15 -7.97
N ALA A 233 -24.36 25.96 -8.56
CA ALA A 233 -25.00 24.76 -8.00
C ALA A 233 -24.14 24.13 -6.89
N PHE A 234 -22.81 24.18 -7.02
CA PHE A 234 -21.87 23.54 -6.09
C PHE A 234 -21.10 24.50 -5.18
N GLY A 235 -21.03 25.79 -5.51
CA GLY A 235 -20.31 26.80 -4.71
C GLY A 235 -20.99 27.15 -3.39
N GLN A 236 -22.25 26.75 -3.17
CA GLN A 236 -22.89 26.81 -1.86
C GLN A 236 -22.48 25.66 -0.93
N ILE A 237 -21.93 24.58 -1.49
CA ILE A 237 -21.57 23.33 -0.79
C ILE A 237 -20.13 23.38 -0.26
N SER A 238 -19.27 24.19 -0.87
CA SER A 238 -17.82 24.23 -0.63
C SER A 238 -17.38 24.87 0.70
N GLY A 239 -18.26 24.97 1.69
CA GLY A 239 -17.95 25.59 2.98
C GLY A 239 -18.99 25.41 4.09
N GLY A 240 -19.98 24.52 3.92
CA GLY A 240 -21.01 24.28 4.91
C GLY A 240 -20.72 23.05 5.78
N GLU A 241 -20.78 23.21 7.10
CA GLU A 241 -20.69 22.10 8.07
C GLU A 241 -22.04 21.35 8.23
N SER A 242 -23.06 21.70 7.44
CA SER A 242 -24.39 21.10 7.59
C SER A 242 -24.42 19.67 7.04
N THR A 243 -25.29 18.83 7.61
CA THR A 243 -25.49 17.45 7.16
C THR A 243 -25.86 17.36 5.68
N ASN A 244 -26.59 18.35 5.16
CA ASN A 244 -26.99 18.39 3.77
C ASN A 244 -25.80 18.63 2.83
N ASP A 245 -24.84 19.47 3.22
CA ASP A 245 -23.64 19.75 2.42
C ASP A 245 -22.74 18.51 2.34
N GLN A 246 -22.56 17.81 3.47
CA GLN A 246 -21.82 16.55 3.51
C GLN A 246 -22.48 15.44 2.68
N MET A 247 -23.81 15.40 2.62
CA MET A 247 -24.53 14.47 1.74
C MET A 247 -24.32 14.82 0.27
N MET A 248 -24.32 16.10 -0.10
CA MET A 248 -24.09 16.53 -1.49
C MET A 248 -22.65 16.30 -1.96
N LEU A 249 -21.65 16.43 -1.09
CA LEU A 249 -20.25 16.14 -1.45
C LEU A 249 -20.04 14.66 -1.84
N ASN A 250 -20.84 13.75 -1.29
CA ASN A 250 -20.81 12.32 -1.62
C ASN A 250 -21.78 11.94 -2.76
N MET A 251 -22.40 12.91 -3.43
CA MET A 251 -23.28 12.66 -4.56
C MET A 251 -22.46 12.54 -5.85
N PRO A 252 -22.72 11.53 -6.72
CA PRO A 252 -22.05 11.42 -8.01
C PRO A 252 -22.54 12.51 -8.96
N LEU A 253 -21.68 12.95 -9.88
CA LEU A 253 -21.96 14.05 -10.80
C LEU A 253 -23.24 13.85 -11.62
N ARG A 254 -23.55 12.60 -12.03
CA ARG A 254 -24.81 12.24 -12.72
C ARG A 254 -26.06 12.57 -11.92
N ALA A 255 -25.98 12.52 -10.59
CA ALA A 255 -27.09 12.81 -9.70
C ALA A 255 -27.22 14.30 -9.40
N ALA A 256 -26.29 15.15 -9.86
CA ALA A 256 -26.39 16.60 -9.71
C ALA A 256 -27.64 17.21 -10.37
N VAL A 257 -28.27 16.49 -11.29
CA VAL A 257 -29.57 16.88 -11.87
C VAL A 257 -30.68 17.02 -10.81
N MET A 258 -30.59 16.24 -9.73
CA MET A 258 -31.54 16.29 -8.61
C MET A 258 -31.44 17.59 -7.81
N VAL A 259 -30.32 18.30 -7.93
CA VAL A 259 -30.03 19.55 -7.21
C VAL A 259 -29.93 20.75 -8.15
N GLY A 260 -30.45 20.61 -9.37
CA GLY A 260 -30.64 21.72 -10.32
C GLY A 260 -29.59 21.85 -11.43
N ALA A 261 -28.65 20.91 -11.56
CA ALA A 261 -27.80 20.84 -12.76
C ALA A 261 -28.56 20.28 -13.97
N THR A 262 -28.15 20.61 -15.18
CA THR A 262 -28.64 19.95 -16.40
C THR A 262 -27.65 18.90 -16.89
N THR A 263 -28.15 17.90 -17.64
CA THR A 263 -27.29 16.90 -18.28
C THR A 263 -26.25 17.55 -19.20
N ASP A 264 -26.64 18.60 -19.94
CA ASP A 264 -25.73 19.36 -20.81
C ASP A 264 -24.59 20.03 -20.04
N GLN A 265 -24.88 20.56 -18.84
CA GLN A 265 -23.85 21.14 -17.97
C GLN A 265 -22.85 20.09 -17.51
N ILE A 266 -23.33 18.89 -17.13
CA ILE A 266 -22.50 17.77 -16.70
C ILE A 266 -21.62 17.26 -17.85
N GLU A 267 -22.19 17.03 -19.04
CA GLU A 267 -21.43 16.58 -20.20
C GLU A 267 -20.39 17.61 -20.65
N LYS A 268 -20.74 18.90 -20.62
CA LYS A 268 -19.82 19.98 -20.95
C LYS A 268 -18.67 20.06 -19.94
N LEU A 269 -18.96 19.87 -18.64
CA LEU A 269 -17.93 19.81 -17.61
C LEU A 269 -16.93 18.67 -17.90
N ILE A 270 -17.45 17.47 -18.16
CA ILE A 270 -16.64 16.28 -18.45
C ILE A 270 -15.75 16.52 -19.68
N LYS A 271 -16.29 17.12 -20.75
CA LYS A 271 -15.50 17.44 -21.95
C LYS A 271 -14.41 18.49 -21.69
N LEU A 272 -14.69 19.52 -20.89
CA LEU A 272 -13.74 20.59 -20.59
C LEU A 272 -12.59 20.14 -19.69
N VAL A 273 -12.83 19.16 -18.82
CA VAL A 273 -11.83 18.65 -17.88
C VAL A 273 -11.02 17.49 -18.47
N ASN A 274 -11.64 16.66 -19.32
CA ASN A 274 -10.99 15.48 -19.89
C ASN A 274 -10.38 15.68 -21.27
N GLY A 275 -10.74 16.77 -21.97
CA GLY A 275 -10.27 17.11 -23.32
C GLY A 275 -9.08 18.05 -23.29
#